data_AF-A0AAE0LX87-F1
#
_entry.id   AF-A0AAE0LX87-F1
#
_cell.length_a   1.000
_cell.length_b   1.000
_cell.length_c   1.000
_cell.angle_alpha   90.00
_cell.angle_beta   90.00
_cell.angle_gamma   90.00
#
_symmetry.space_group_name_H-M   'P 1'
#
loop_
_entity.id
_entity.type
_entity.pdbx_description
1 polymer ?
#
loop_
_entity_poly.entity_id
_entity_poly.type
_entity_poly.pdbx_seq_one_letter_code
_entity_poly.pdbx_strand_id
1 'polypeptide(L)'
;MVLNRMGVCHLIGFNSWTAVQAWTHVVATVAYMELEKDYLRPHERIGLRTPPGNIYTKDFFVNNADDLERRVNLRVSEIERNARTHPDKSLWGTGLHYEHFIVDALAEDRLASRQRPRGNYLSTRAYAADPATLIANMYELTDAICHNYWKTAETDQWDPYDSDIPFTDADDIADFDN
;
A
#
# COMPACT_ATOMS: atom_id res chain seq x y z
N MET A 1 -0.42 6.35 -13.71
CA MET A 1 0.83 7.06 -13.34
C MET A 1 1.32 6.46 -12.05
N VAL A 2 2.47 5.76 -12.04
CA VAL A 2 3.06 5.19 -10.83
C VAL A 2 3.99 6.22 -10.21
N LEU A 3 3.83 6.54 -8.93
CA LEU A 3 4.69 7.50 -8.24
C LEU A 3 6.04 6.86 -7.86
N ASN A 4 7.14 7.58 -8.09
CA ASN A 4 8.44 7.21 -7.53
C ASN A 4 8.47 7.40 -6.00
N ARG A 5 9.48 6.86 -5.29
CA ARG A 5 9.59 6.98 -3.81
C ARG A 5 9.39 8.40 -3.28
N MET A 6 10.00 9.40 -3.93
CA MET A 6 9.86 10.81 -3.52
C MET A 6 8.43 11.30 -3.70
N GLY A 7 7.80 10.97 -4.83
CA GLY A 7 6.41 11.26 -5.14
C GLY A 7 5.45 10.62 -4.13
N VAL A 8 5.67 9.35 -3.79
CA VAL A 8 4.89 8.66 -2.74
C VAL A 8 5.09 9.37 -1.41
N CYS A 9 6.33 9.56 -0.95
CA CYS A 9 6.61 10.23 0.33
C CYS A 9 5.92 11.60 0.42
N HIS A 10 6.01 12.41 -0.64
CA HIS A 10 5.32 13.69 -0.72
C HIS A 10 3.79 13.54 -0.63
N LEU A 11 3.22 12.62 -1.42
CA LEU A 11 1.78 12.34 -1.44
C LEU A 11 1.26 11.95 -0.05
N ILE A 12 1.97 11.04 0.62
CA ILE A 12 1.58 10.50 1.92
C ILE A 12 2.16 11.29 3.10
N GLY A 13 2.74 12.46 2.85
CA GLY A 13 3.20 13.39 3.87
C GLY A 13 4.40 12.92 4.70
N PHE A 14 5.13 11.90 4.26
CA PHE A 14 6.38 11.46 4.88
C PHE A 14 7.57 12.20 4.29
N ASN A 15 8.61 12.43 5.10
CA ASN A 15 9.81 13.14 4.69
C ASN A 15 10.81 12.25 3.93
N SER A 16 10.70 10.93 4.04
CA SER A 16 11.60 9.98 3.40
C SER A 16 10.99 8.58 3.34
N TRP A 17 11.56 7.70 2.50
CA TRP A 17 11.06 6.33 2.36
C TRP A 17 11.40 5.48 3.57
N THR A 18 12.56 5.71 4.18
CA THR A 18 12.90 5.09 5.47
C THR A 18 11.85 5.42 6.54
N ALA A 19 11.29 6.63 6.53
CA ALA A 19 10.21 6.99 7.46
C ALA A 19 8.90 6.25 7.17
N VAL A 20 8.57 6.05 5.89
CA VAL A 20 7.43 5.22 5.46
C VAL A 20 7.61 3.77 5.91
N GLN A 21 8.79 3.19 5.71
CA GLN A 21 9.06 1.81 6.11
C GLN A 21 9.05 1.65 7.62
N ALA A 22 9.63 2.59 8.37
CA ALA A 22 9.56 2.59 9.82
C ALA A 22 8.12 2.64 10.31
N TRP A 23 7.28 3.46 9.67
CA TRP A 23 5.84 3.49 9.95
C TRP A 23 5.16 2.16 9.62
N THR A 24 5.35 1.60 8.42
CA THR A 24 4.77 0.32 8.01
C THR A 24 5.19 -0.81 8.95
N HIS A 25 6.47 -0.85 9.35
CA HIS A 25 6.98 -1.83 10.30
C HIS A 25 6.42 -1.68 11.71
N VAL A 26 6.04 -0.47 12.14
CA VAL A 26 5.47 -0.22 13.47
C VAL A 26 3.97 -0.42 13.49
N VAL A 27 3.29 -0.09 12.40
CA VAL A 27 1.83 0.06 12.34
C VAL A 27 1.15 -1.05 11.56
N ALA A 28 1.79 -1.60 10.53
CA ALA A 28 1.17 -2.56 9.64
C ALA A 28 2.01 -3.84 9.55
N THR A 29 2.79 -4.18 10.58
CA THR A 29 3.81 -5.24 10.51
C THR A 29 3.24 -6.57 10.05
N VAL A 30 2.08 -6.96 10.59
CA VAL A 30 1.46 -8.25 10.31
C VAL A 30 0.92 -8.27 8.88
N ALA A 31 0.08 -7.30 8.52
CA ALA A 31 -0.47 -7.19 7.17
C ALA A 31 0.63 -7.02 6.11
N TYR A 32 1.70 -6.29 6.43
CA TYR A 32 2.90 -6.15 5.60
C TYR A 32 3.62 -7.49 5.44
N MET A 33 3.82 -8.26 6.52
CA MET A 33 4.42 -9.59 6.43
C MET A 33 3.59 -10.54 5.59
N GLU A 34 2.27 -10.48 5.66
CA GLU A 34 1.38 -11.31 4.85
C GLU A 34 1.43 -10.88 3.38
N LEU A 35 1.39 -9.58 3.09
CA LEU A 35 1.60 -9.06 1.74
C LEU A 35 2.98 -9.50 1.20
N GLU A 36 4.05 -9.34 1.96
CA GLU A 36 5.40 -9.67 1.53
C GLU A 36 5.59 -11.18 1.33
N LYS A 37 5.28 -11.99 2.35
CA LYS A 37 5.61 -13.43 2.35
C LYS A 37 4.61 -14.30 1.62
N ASP A 38 3.33 -13.97 1.69
CA ASP A 38 2.27 -14.82 1.17
C ASP A 38 1.85 -14.40 -0.25
N TYR A 39 2.10 -13.14 -0.64
CA TYR A 39 1.78 -12.65 -1.98
C TYR A 39 3.01 -12.32 -2.81
N LEU A 40 3.89 -11.42 -2.36
CA LEU A 40 4.99 -10.92 -3.19
C LEU A 40 6.08 -11.98 -3.43
N ARG A 41 6.58 -12.64 -2.38
CA ARG A 41 7.66 -13.65 -2.48
C ARG A 41 7.31 -14.86 -3.36
N PRO A 42 6.07 -15.39 -3.36
CA PRO A 42 5.70 -16.44 -4.30
C PRO A 42 5.78 -16.03 -5.77
N HIS A 43 5.34 -14.81 -6.11
CA HIS A 43 5.47 -14.25 -7.46
C HIS A 43 6.94 -14.04 -7.83
N GLU A 44 7.75 -13.62 -6.86
CA GLU A 44 9.20 -13.52 -7.02
C GLU A 44 9.87 -14.82 -7.45
N ARG A 45 9.56 -15.91 -6.73
CA ARG A 45 10.20 -17.21 -6.95
C ARG A 45 9.94 -17.78 -8.34
N ILE A 46 8.86 -17.36 -8.99
CA ILE A 46 8.51 -17.78 -10.35
C ILE A 46 8.94 -16.77 -11.41
N GLY A 47 9.74 -15.77 -11.03
CA GLY A 47 10.32 -14.79 -11.95
C GLY A 47 9.37 -13.68 -12.39
N LEU A 48 8.19 -13.56 -11.78
CA LEU A 48 7.26 -12.47 -12.08
C LEU A 48 7.71 -11.21 -11.36
N ARG A 49 8.33 -10.28 -12.09
CA ARG A 49 8.82 -9.00 -11.55
C ARG A 49 7.69 -8.06 -11.11
N THR A 50 6.51 -8.19 -11.71
CA THR A 50 5.32 -7.41 -11.38
C THR A 50 4.18 -8.36 -11.01
N PRO A 51 3.73 -8.39 -9.74
CA PRO A 51 2.50 -9.06 -9.39
C PRO A 51 1.34 -8.43 -10.18
N PRO A 52 0.43 -9.22 -10.79
CA PRO A 52 -0.71 -8.65 -11.48
C PRO A 52 -1.52 -7.81 -10.49
N GLY A 53 -1.83 -6.56 -10.84
CA GLY A 53 -2.42 -5.57 -9.92
C GLY A 53 -3.25 -4.50 -10.62
N ASN A 54 -3.79 -4.85 -11.78
CA ASN A 54 -4.76 -4.16 -12.64
C ASN A 54 -4.80 -2.62 -12.63
N ILE A 55 -4.70 -2.03 -13.82
CA ILE A 55 -4.87 -0.60 -14.16
C ILE A 55 -6.14 0.01 -13.51
N TYR A 56 -7.18 -0.79 -13.25
CA TYR A 56 -8.46 -0.35 -12.67
C TYR A 56 -8.58 -0.51 -11.15
N THR A 57 -7.57 -1.03 -10.44
CA THR A 57 -7.66 -1.34 -9.01
C THR A 57 -7.79 -0.08 -8.16
N LYS A 58 -7.09 1.00 -8.54
CA LYS A 58 -7.22 2.30 -7.86
C LYS A 58 -8.64 2.84 -7.94
N ASP A 59 -9.23 2.80 -9.13
CA ASP A 59 -10.59 3.29 -9.35
C ASP A 59 -11.59 2.46 -8.55
N PHE A 60 -11.38 1.15 -8.44
CA PHE A 60 -12.18 0.31 -7.55
C PHE A 60 -12.10 0.80 -6.10
N PHE A 61 -10.91 1.06 -5.59
CA PHE A 61 -10.71 1.56 -4.21
C PHE A 61 -11.35 2.93 -3.97
N VAL A 62 -11.23 3.85 -4.93
CA VAL A 62 -11.84 5.18 -4.87
C VAL A 62 -13.36 5.10 -4.96
N ASN A 63 -13.91 4.33 -5.90
CA ASN A 63 -15.35 4.20 -6.10
C ASN A 63 -16.05 3.46 -4.95
N ASN A 64 -15.32 2.65 -4.18
CA ASN A 64 -15.83 1.92 -3.02
C ASN A 64 -15.30 2.50 -1.69
N ALA A 65 -14.81 3.75 -1.69
CA ALA A 65 -14.13 4.34 -0.55
C ALA A 65 -14.96 4.31 0.74
N ASP A 66 -16.27 4.58 0.64
CA ASP A 66 -17.17 4.55 1.80
C ASP A 66 -17.30 3.16 2.42
N ASP A 67 -17.38 2.11 1.59
CA ASP A 67 -17.48 0.73 2.08
C ASP A 67 -16.18 0.28 2.75
N LEU A 68 -15.05 0.63 2.14
CA LEU A 68 -13.73 0.35 2.67
C LEU A 68 -13.49 1.09 3.98
N GLU A 69 -13.91 2.34 4.07
CA GLU A 69 -13.84 3.14 5.29
C GLU A 69 -14.69 2.53 6.41
N ARG A 70 -15.89 2.03 6.08
CA ARG A 70 -16.72 1.26 7.01
C ARG A 70 -15.99 0.01 7.49
N ARG A 71 -15.32 -0.73 6.60
CA ARG A 71 -14.52 -1.92 6.96
C ARG A 71 -13.32 -1.58 7.82
N VAL A 72 -12.62 -0.48 7.57
CA VAL A 72 -11.55 0.03 8.44
C VAL A 72 -12.09 0.28 9.84
N ASN A 73 -13.24 0.96 9.97
CA ASN A 73 -13.84 1.25 11.28
C ASN A 73 -14.33 0.00 12.03
N LEU A 74 -14.87 -0.98 11.30
CA LEU A 74 -15.19 -2.30 11.87
C LEU A 74 -13.93 -2.99 12.38
N ARG A 75 -12.87 -2.99 11.57
CA ARG A 75 -11.59 -3.60 11.92
C ARG A 75 -10.94 -2.96 13.14
N VAL A 76 -10.97 -1.63 13.25
CA VAL A 76 -10.57 -0.90 14.47
C VAL A 76 -11.28 -1.46 15.69
N SER A 77 -12.61 -1.65 15.60
CA SER A 77 -13.42 -2.16 16.71
C SER A 77 -13.10 -3.63 17.06
N GLU A 78 -12.78 -4.46 16.06
CA GLU A 78 -12.34 -5.85 16.27
C GLU A 78 -11.01 -5.91 17.02
N ILE A 79 -10.03 -5.11 16.58
CA ILE A 79 -8.71 -5.06 17.22
C ILE A 79 -8.82 -4.55 18.66
N GLU A 80 -9.63 -3.52 18.93
CA GLU A 80 -9.88 -3.01 20.30
C GLU A 80 -10.49 -4.08 21.22
N ARG A 81 -11.30 -4.99 20.67
CA ARG A 81 -11.91 -6.10 21.41
C ARG A 81 -11.02 -7.34 21.49
N ASN A 82 -9.78 -7.28 21.00
CA ASN A 82 -8.89 -8.43 20.82
C ASN A 82 -9.53 -9.58 20.00
N ALA A 83 -10.51 -9.27 19.17
CA ALA A 83 -11.13 -10.22 18.26
C ALA A 83 -10.29 -10.28 16.97
N ARG A 84 -9.08 -10.84 17.07
CA ARG A 84 -8.22 -11.04 15.89
C ARG A 84 -8.72 -12.24 15.10
N THR A 85 -9.74 -12.03 14.27
CA THR A 85 -10.04 -12.94 13.17
C THR A 85 -8.97 -12.75 12.10
N HIS A 86 -8.18 -13.80 11.86
CA HIS A 86 -7.38 -13.89 10.65
C HIS A 86 -8.34 -14.26 9.50
N PRO A 87 -8.34 -13.50 8.39
CA PRO A 87 -9.14 -13.86 7.23
C PRO A 87 -8.72 -15.24 6.70
N ASP A 88 -9.66 -15.98 6.13
CA ASP A 88 -9.35 -17.23 5.44
C ASP A 88 -8.53 -16.94 4.17
N LYS A 89 -7.25 -17.36 4.20
CA LYS A 89 -6.28 -17.13 3.12
C LYS A 89 -6.58 -17.93 1.85
N SER A 90 -7.42 -18.96 1.93
CA SER A 90 -7.80 -19.76 0.76
C SER A 90 -8.63 -18.99 -0.26
N LEU A 91 -9.18 -17.83 0.15
CA LEU A 91 -10.03 -16.97 -0.68
C LEU A 91 -9.29 -15.76 -1.24
N TRP A 92 -7.99 -15.60 -0.98
CA TRP A 92 -7.25 -14.40 -1.33
C TRP A 92 -6.91 -14.37 -2.82
N GLY A 93 -7.49 -13.42 -3.56
CA GLY A 93 -7.05 -13.01 -4.90
C GLY A 93 -6.18 -11.76 -4.85
N THR A 94 -5.60 -11.35 -5.98
CA THR A 94 -4.78 -10.12 -6.11
C THR A 94 -5.37 -8.91 -5.38
N GLY A 95 -6.62 -8.52 -5.70
CA GLY A 95 -7.25 -7.33 -5.12
C GLY A 95 -7.49 -7.45 -3.61
N LEU A 96 -7.64 -8.67 -3.10
CA LEU A 96 -7.90 -8.93 -1.69
C LEU A 96 -6.64 -8.75 -0.83
N HIS A 97 -5.44 -8.93 -1.38
CA HIS A 97 -4.19 -8.59 -0.68
C HIS A 97 -4.03 -7.08 -0.50
N TYR A 98 -4.30 -6.29 -1.55
CA TYR A 98 -4.30 -4.83 -1.44
C TYR A 98 -5.33 -4.35 -0.43
N GLU A 99 -6.54 -4.87 -0.54
CA GLU A 99 -7.63 -4.48 0.36
C GLU A 99 -7.32 -4.85 1.81
N HIS A 100 -6.81 -6.04 2.06
CA HIS A 100 -6.44 -6.47 3.39
C HIS A 100 -5.34 -5.57 3.98
N PHE A 101 -4.27 -5.33 3.22
CA PHE A 101 -3.21 -4.44 3.66
C PHE A 101 -3.74 -3.04 3.97
N ILE A 102 -4.53 -2.44 3.08
CA ILE A 102 -5.09 -1.10 3.28
C ILE A 102 -5.99 -1.05 4.52
N VAL A 103 -6.89 -2.03 4.69
CA VAL A 103 -7.84 -2.07 5.81
C VAL A 103 -7.11 -2.25 7.14
N ASP A 104 -6.22 -3.23 7.24
CA ASP A 104 -5.51 -3.51 8.50
C ASP A 104 -4.49 -2.41 8.83
N ALA A 105 -3.74 -1.91 7.84
CA ALA A 105 -2.80 -0.81 8.06
C ALA A 105 -3.50 0.46 8.55
N LEU A 106 -4.61 0.86 7.93
CA LEU A 106 -5.36 2.05 8.36
C LEU A 106 -6.04 1.84 9.72
N ALA A 107 -6.52 0.63 10.01
CA ALA A 107 -7.13 0.33 11.31
C ALA A 107 -6.09 0.41 12.44
N GLU A 108 -4.93 -0.22 12.27
CA GLU A 108 -3.84 -0.15 13.23
C GLU A 108 -3.28 1.28 13.34
N ASP A 109 -3.17 2.03 12.25
CA ASP A 109 -2.73 3.43 12.25
C ASP A 109 -3.64 4.32 13.08
N ARG A 110 -4.97 4.17 12.92
CA ARG A 110 -5.97 4.89 13.70
C ARG A 110 -5.90 4.56 15.19
N LEU A 111 -5.66 3.30 15.53
CA LEU A 111 -5.52 2.89 16.93
C LEU A 111 -4.23 3.43 17.54
N ALA A 112 -3.12 3.33 16.82
CA ALA A 112 -1.85 3.85 17.25
C ALA A 112 -1.91 5.39 17.41
N SER A 113 -2.58 6.10 16.51
CA SER A 113 -2.73 7.56 16.59
C SER A 113 -3.61 8.00 17.76
N ARG A 114 -4.69 7.27 18.08
CA ARG A 114 -5.50 7.49 19.30
C ARG A 114 -4.68 7.32 20.58
N GLN A 115 -3.82 6.30 20.63
CA GLN A 115 -3.00 6.01 21.80
C GLN A 115 -1.78 6.95 21.91
N ARG A 116 -1.23 7.41 20.79
CA ARG A 116 -0.03 8.25 20.71
C ARG A 116 -0.14 9.31 19.59
N PRO A 117 -0.85 10.42 19.81
CA PRO A 117 -1.14 11.40 18.74
C PRO A 117 0.06 12.21 18.22
N ARG A 118 1.29 11.96 18.70
CA ARG A 118 2.50 12.72 18.33
C ARG A 118 3.37 12.08 17.23
N GLY A 119 2.95 10.96 16.63
CA GLY A 119 3.70 10.28 15.56
C GLY A 119 3.28 10.67 14.14
N ASN A 120 4.08 10.26 13.15
CA ASN A 120 3.76 10.37 11.72
C ASN A 120 2.71 9.31 11.34
N TYR A 121 1.45 9.56 11.70
CA TYR A 121 0.32 8.69 11.35
C TYR A 121 -0.41 9.24 10.13
N LEU A 122 -0.86 8.35 9.24
CA LEU A 122 -1.59 8.75 8.03
C LEU A 122 -2.98 9.27 8.37
N SER A 123 -3.66 8.62 9.32
CA SER A 123 -5.02 8.92 9.75
C SER A 123 -5.22 10.30 10.36
N THR A 124 -4.15 10.98 10.79
CA THR A 124 -4.23 12.30 11.41
C THR A 124 -3.99 13.46 10.45
N ARG A 125 -3.69 13.16 9.19
CA ARG A 125 -3.33 14.17 8.18
C ARG A 125 -4.57 14.85 7.63
N ALA A 126 -4.50 16.16 7.40
CA ALA A 126 -5.64 16.92 6.89
C ALA A 126 -6.15 16.41 5.53
N TYR A 127 -5.26 15.97 4.64
CA TYR A 127 -5.64 15.37 3.35
C TYR A 127 -6.32 14.00 3.50
N ALA A 128 -6.18 13.33 4.66
CA ALA A 128 -6.81 12.05 4.95
C ALA A 128 -8.23 12.21 5.52
N ALA A 129 -8.75 13.44 5.63
CA ALA A 129 -10.11 13.69 6.07
C ALA A 129 -11.17 13.20 5.07
N ASP A 130 -10.79 12.99 3.81
CA ASP A 130 -11.61 12.42 2.76
C ASP A 130 -11.25 10.94 2.53
N PRO A 131 -12.19 9.98 2.68
CA PRO A 131 -11.91 8.56 2.50
C PRO A 131 -11.36 8.19 1.13
N ALA A 132 -11.90 8.80 0.06
CA ALA A 132 -11.45 8.51 -1.30
C ALA A 132 -9.98 8.89 -1.51
N THR A 133 -9.58 10.06 -1.00
CA THR A 133 -8.20 10.54 -1.02
C THR A 133 -7.28 9.67 -0.17
N LEU A 134 -7.70 9.31 1.04
CA LEU A 134 -6.92 8.42 1.93
C LEU A 134 -6.66 7.06 1.28
N ILE A 135 -7.71 6.44 0.72
CA ILE A 135 -7.60 5.10 0.12
C ILE A 135 -6.82 5.16 -1.18
N ALA A 136 -7.01 6.19 -2.02
CA ALA A 136 -6.19 6.38 -3.21
C ALA A 136 -4.69 6.47 -2.86
N ASN A 137 -4.35 7.23 -1.82
CA ASN A 137 -2.98 7.39 -1.36
C ASN A 137 -2.40 6.11 -0.74
N MET A 138 -3.23 5.36 0.01
CA MET A 138 -2.84 4.05 0.54
C MET A 138 -2.62 3.03 -0.57
N TYR A 139 -3.46 3.04 -1.61
CA TYR A 139 -3.22 2.22 -2.79
C TYR A 139 -1.89 2.59 -3.44
N GLU A 140 -1.60 3.86 -3.70
CA GLU A 140 -0.30 4.28 -4.26
C GLU A 140 0.88 3.83 -3.39
N LEU A 141 0.73 3.85 -2.06
CA LEU A 141 1.74 3.32 -1.15
C LEU A 141 1.90 1.80 -1.29
N THR A 142 0.80 1.04 -1.24
CA THR A 142 0.83 -0.42 -1.39
C THR A 142 1.34 -0.81 -2.76
N ASP A 143 0.93 -0.10 -3.80
CA ASP A 143 1.38 -0.24 -5.18
C ASP A 143 2.89 0.01 -5.29
N ALA A 144 3.40 1.10 -4.69
CA ALA A 144 4.83 1.35 -4.60
C ALA A 144 5.59 0.37 -3.71
N ILE A 145 4.94 -0.33 -2.79
CA ILE A 145 5.55 -1.46 -2.05
C ILE A 145 5.60 -2.71 -2.96
N CYS A 146 4.53 -2.97 -3.72
CA CYS A 146 4.38 -4.16 -4.56
C CYS A 146 5.19 -4.11 -5.87
N HIS A 147 5.16 -2.98 -6.58
CA HIS A 147 5.75 -2.80 -7.92
C HIS A 147 7.22 -2.44 -7.90
N ASN A 148 7.66 -1.86 -6.80
CA ASN A 148 8.88 -1.10 -6.82
C ASN A 148 10.02 -1.94 -6.26
N TYR A 149 9.87 -2.68 -5.15
CA TYR A 149 11.04 -3.34 -4.56
C TYR A 149 10.67 -4.48 -3.62
N TRP A 150 11.09 -5.71 -3.90
CA TRP A 150 11.01 -6.85 -2.99
C TRP A 150 11.93 -6.75 -1.76
N LYS A 151 12.41 -5.55 -1.42
CA LYS A 151 13.41 -5.34 -0.39
C LYS A 151 13.10 -4.11 0.42
N THR A 152 13.24 -4.25 1.73
CA THR A 152 13.42 -3.12 2.62
C THR A 152 14.63 -2.32 2.15
N ALA A 153 14.42 -1.10 1.66
CA ALA A 153 15.48 -0.13 1.47
C ALA A 153 16.19 0.11 2.81
N GLU A 154 17.49 -0.19 2.88
CA GLU A 154 18.31 0.12 4.07
C GLU A 154 18.61 1.62 4.17
N THR A 155 18.40 2.37 3.08
CA THR A 155 18.60 3.83 2.98
C THR A 155 17.51 4.47 2.11
N ASP A 156 17.43 5.82 2.09
CA ASP A 156 16.56 6.58 1.19
C ASP A 156 17.04 6.56 -0.29
N GLN A 157 18.11 5.83 -0.60
CA GLN A 157 18.61 5.72 -1.97
C GLN A 157 17.64 4.88 -2.81
N TRP A 158 17.18 5.49 -3.89
CA TRP A 158 16.41 4.84 -4.95
C TRP A 158 17.40 4.19 -5.92
N ASP A 159 17.20 2.91 -6.24
CA ASP A 159 17.87 2.30 -7.38
C ASP A 159 17.04 2.58 -8.64
N PRO A 160 17.49 3.46 -9.54
CA PRO A 160 16.79 3.78 -10.77
C PRO A 160 16.77 2.64 -11.79
N TYR A 161 17.51 1.56 -11.55
CA TYR A 161 17.56 0.36 -12.40
C TYR A 161 16.75 -0.82 -11.85
N ASP A 162 16.26 -0.74 -10.61
CA ASP A 162 15.35 -1.72 -10.02
C ASP A 162 13.89 -1.48 -10.46
N SER A 163 13.61 -0.42 -11.22
CA SER A 163 12.31 -0.19 -11.85
C SER A 163 12.27 -0.84 -13.24
N ASP A 164 11.79 -2.08 -13.32
CA ASP A 164 11.11 -2.49 -14.54
C ASP A 164 9.72 -1.85 -14.53
N ILE A 165 9.60 -0.73 -15.24
CA ILE A 165 8.34 -0.05 -15.50
C ILE A 165 7.45 -1.01 -16.31
N PRO A 166 6.14 -1.15 -16.04
CA PRO A 166 5.21 -1.49 -17.10
C PRO A 166 5.00 -0.24 -17.96
N PHE A 167 6.02 0.09 -18.77
CA PHE A 167 5.98 0.84 -20.03
C PHE A 167 7.33 0.64 -20.74
N THR A 168 7.47 -0.51 -21.38
CA THR A 168 7.94 -0.57 -22.76
C THR A 168 7.00 -1.53 -23.48
N ASP A 169 5.74 -1.12 -23.68
CA ASP A 169 5.04 -1.65 -24.84
C ASP A 169 5.70 -1.00 -26.06
N ALA A 170 6.07 -1.80 -27.05
CA ALA A 170 6.73 -1.27 -28.25
C ALA A 170 5.77 -0.37 -29.05
N ASP A 171 4.46 -0.55 -28.87
CA ASP A 171 3.42 0.21 -29.56
C ASP A 171 3.29 1.65 -29.03
N ASP A 172 3.66 1.94 -27.77
CA ASP A 172 3.64 3.31 -27.20
C ASP A 172 4.84 4.17 -27.62
N ILE A 173 5.90 3.55 -28.16
CA ILE A 173 7.12 4.22 -28.63
C ILE A 173 6.97 4.68 -30.09
N ALA A 174 6.10 4.04 -30.87
CA ALA A 174 5.93 4.32 -32.30
C ALA A 174 5.32 5.70 -32.59
N ASP A 175 4.66 6.34 -31.63
CA ASP A 175 3.93 7.60 -31.82
C ASP A 175 4.72 8.86 -31.44
N PHE A 176 5.99 8.75 -31.04
CA PHE A 176 6.85 9.92 -30.72
C PHE A 176 7.85 10.31 -31.83
N ASP A 177 7.93 9.54 -32.91
CA ASP A 177 8.81 9.81 -34.07
C ASP A 177 8.05 10.28 -35.33
N ASN A 178 6.88 10.94 -35.16
CA ASN A 178 6.21 11.70 -36.23
C ASN A 178 5.87 13.13 -35.80
#